data_AF-K2CZL2-F1
#
_entry.id   AF-K2CZL2-F1
#
_cell.length_a   1.000
_cell.length_b   1.000
_cell.length_c   1.000
_cell.angle_alpha   90.00
_cell.angle_beta   90.00
_cell.angle_gamma   90.00
#
_symmetry.space_group_name_H-M   'P 1'
#
loop_
_entity.id
_entity.type
_entity.pdbx_description
1 polymer ?
#
loop_
_entity_poly.entity_id
_entity_poly.type
_entity_poly.pdbx_seq_one_letter_code
_entity_poly.pdbx_strand_id
1 'polypeptide(L)'
;MKSISKILDEAKFPDRPKNLYKEFQQYGVYLAESLGDTKHYSLYIKLAKDVKRSLLEEALTYAKGYNRAKSKARIFMWRLKQLKTDSN
;
A
#
# COMPACT_ATOMS: atom_id res chain seq x y z
N MET A 1 6.54 -2.55 -29.41
CA MET A 1 7.20 -3.49 -28.47
C MET A 1 7.02 -2.99 -27.06
N LYS A 2 6.73 -3.86 -26.09
CA LYS A 2 6.76 -3.48 -24.67
C LYS A 2 8.22 -3.25 -24.25
N SER A 3 8.47 -2.30 -23.35
CA SER A 3 9.82 -2.08 -22.81
C SER A 3 10.22 -3.23 -21.88
N ILE A 4 11.52 -3.53 -21.83
CA ILE A 4 12.10 -4.57 -20.95
C ILE A 4 11.74 -4.30 -19.48
N SER A 5 11.79 -3.04 -19.05
CA SER A 5 11.39 -2.65 -17.69
C SER A 5 9.94 -3.03 -17.37
N LYS A 6 9.01 -2.86 -18.32
CA LYS A 6 7.60 -3.23 -18.11
C LYS A 6 7.41 -4.73 -18.00
N ILE A 7 8.21 -5.51 -18.74
CA ILE A 7 8.19 -6.98 -18.66
C ILE A 7 8.72 -7.45 -17.30
N LEU A 8 9.77 -6.82 -16.78
CA LEU A 8 10.33 -7.15 -15.47
C LEU A 8 9.33 -6.85 -14.34
N ASP A 9 8.61 -5.74 -14.43
CA ASP A 9 7.58 -5.37 -13.45
C ASP A 9 6.38 -6.35 -13.48
N GLU A 10 5.93 -6.75 -14.68
CA GLU A 10 4.87 -7.76 -14.87
C GLU A 10 5.28 -9.12 -14.27
N ALA A 11 6.56 -9.49 -14.34
CA ALA A 11 7.08 -10.72 -13.76
C ALA A 11 7.20 -10.65 -12.22
N LYS A 12 7.53 -9.49 -11.66
CA LYS A 12 7.73 -9.31 -10.22
C LYS A 12 6.40 -9.23 -9.45
N PHE A 13 5.37 -8.64 -10.05
CA PHE A 13 4.07 -8.43 -9.42
C PHE A 13 2.94 -8.91 -10.35
N PRO A 14 2.65 -10.22 -10.38
CA PRO A 14 1.67 -10.78 -11.32
C PRO A 14 0.25 -10.24 -11.10
N ASP A 15 -0.11 -10.01 -9.83
CA ASP A 15 -1.45 -9.55 -9.42
C ASP A 15 -1.59 -8.02 -9.42
N ARG A 16 -0.59 -7.29 -9.93
CA ARG A 16 -0.61 -5.83 -9.93
C ARG A 16 -1.76 -5.31 -10.81
N PRO A 17 -2.63 -4.44 -10.29
CA PRO A 17 -3.72 -3.89 -11.07
C PRO A 17 -3.20 -3.02 -12.22
N LYS A 18 -3.70 -3.28 -13.43
CA LYS A 18 -3.28 -2.59 -14.67
C LYS A 18 -4.02 -1.26 -14.92
N ASN A 19 -5.21 -1.09 -14.33
CA ASN A 19 -6.11 0.03 -14.58
C ASN A 19 -5.96 1.12 -13.50
N LEU A 20 -4.78 1.76 -13.48
CA LEU A 20 -4.44 2.83 -12.52
C LEU A 20 -4.57 4.19 -13.19
N TYR A 21 -5.73 4.81 -13.05
CA TYR A 21 -6.03 6.12 -13.67
C TYR A 21 -6.03 7.27 -12.66
N LYS A 22 -6.35 6.98 -11.40
CA LYS A 22 -6.50 7.97 -10.33
C LYS A 22 -5.33 7.89 -9.35
N GLU A 23 -5.02 9.03 -8.75
CA GLU A 23 -3.92 9.19 -7.79
C GLU A 23 -4.05 8.19 -6.62
N PHE A 24 -5.21 8.10 -5.98
CA PHE A 24 -5.44 7.15 -4.88
C PHE A 24 -5.26 5.67 -5.28
N GLN A 25 -5.45 5.32 -6.56
CA GLN A 25 -5.22 3.95 -7.03
C GLN A 25 -3.73 3.65 -7.09
N GLN A 26 -2.94 4.59 -7.64
CA GLN A 26 -1.47 4.48 -7.65
C GLN A 26 -0.91 4.45 -6.24
N TYR A 27 -1.43 5.30 -5.35
CA TYR A 27 -1.03 5.34 -3.95
C TYR A 27 -1.40 4.05 -3.20
N GLY A 28 -2.58 3.47 -3.44
CA GLY A 28 -2.95 2.17 -2.89
C GLY A 28 -2.03 1.03 -3.33
N VAL A 29 -1.61 1.03 -4.60
CA VAL A 29 -0.62 0.07 -5.11
C VAL A 29 0.74 0.28 -4.45
N TYR A 30 1.18 1.53 -4.33
CA TYR A 30 2.42 1.88 -3.64
C TYR A 30 2.42 1.41 -2.17
N LEU A 31 1.30 1.53 -1.45
CA LEU A 31 1.15 1.05 -0.09
C LEU A 31 1.34 -0.47 -0.01
N ALA A 32 0.64 -1.22 -0.86
CA ALA A 32 0.70 -2.68 -0.90
C ALA A 32 2.14 -3.17 -1.20
N GLU A 33 2.80 -2.57 -2.19
CA GLU A 33 4.19 -2.89 -2.55
C GLU A 33 5.16 -2.53 -1.43
N SER A 34 4.99 -1.37 -0.79
CA SER A 34 5.85 -0.92 0.32
C SER A 34 5.73 -1.82 1.55
N LEU A 35 4.55 -2.39 1.79
CA LEU A 35 4.28 -3.29 2.92
C LEU A 35 4.57 -4.76 2.61
N GLY A 36 4.87 -5.07 1.34
CA GLY A 36 5.09 -6.43 0.86
C GLY A 36 3.81 -7.28 0.82
N ASP A 37 2.64 -6.64 0.76
CA ASP A 37 1.33 -7.30 0.76
C ASP A 37 0.61 -7.12 -0.58
N THR A 38 1.24 -7.65 -1.63
CA THR A 38 0.81 -7.54 -3.02
C THR A 38 -0.43 -8.39 -3.33
N LYS A 39 -0.83 -9.30 -2.43
CA LYS A 39 -2.06 -10.09 -2.57
C LYS A 39 -3.31 -9.25 -2.31
N HIS A 40 -3.20 -8.13 -1.59
CA HIS A 40 -4.33 -7.33 -1.13
C HIS A 40 -4.38 -5.92 -1.74
N TYR A 41 -3.94 -5.74 -2.99
CA TYR A 41 -3.99 -4.43 -3.66
C TYR A 41 -5.34 -3.71 -3.55
N SER A 42 -6.45 -4.43 -3.77
CA SER A 42 -7.80 -3.87 -3.70
C SER A 42 -8.15 -3.29 -2.32
N LEU A 43 -7.61 -3.87 -1.24
CA LEU A 43 -7.79 -3.37 0.13
C LEU A 43 -7.10 -2.02 0.30
N TYR A 44 -5.84 -1.92 -0.12
CA TYR A 44 -5.07 -0.68 0.02
C TYR A 44 -5.57 0.45 -0.88
N ILE A 45 -6.04 0.12 -2.10
CA ILE A 45 -6.69 1.09 -2.98
C ILE A 45 -7.98 1.64 -2.36
N LYS A 46 -8.78 0.78 -1.72
CA LYS A 46 -9.98 1.22 -0.99
C LYS A 46 -9.61 2.13 0.19
N LEU A 47 -8.61 1.75 0.98
CA LEU A 47 -8.11 2.59 2.07
C LEU A 47 -7.63 3.96 1.58
N ALA A 48 -6.88 4.00 0.48
CA ALA A 48 -6.41 5.24 -0.13
C ALA A 48 -7.54 6.13 -0.65
N LYS A 49 -8.68 5.54 -1.05
CA LYS A 49 -9.87 6.27 -1.49
C LYS A 49 -10.65 6.87 -0.31
N ASP A 50 -10.77 6.12 0.78
CA ASP A 50 -11.70 6.45 1.87
C ASP A 50 -11.01 7.18 3.04
N VAL A 51 -9.69 7.06 3.19
CA VAL A 51 -8.92 7.61 4.31
C VAL A 51 -8.03 8.74 3.84
N LYS A 52 -7.92 9.80 4.65
CA LYS A 52 -7.01 10.92 4.40
C LYS A 52 -5.58 10.42 4.22
N ARG A 53 -4.91 10.91 3.18
CA ARG A 53 -3.53 10.55 2.82
C ARG A 53 -2.55 10.73 3.98
N SER A 54 -2.68 11.81 4.75
CA SER A 54 -1.80 12.09 5.90
C SER A 54 -1.78 10.94 6.92
N LEU A 55 -2.93 10.35 7.23
CA LEU A 55 -3.04 9.23 8.16
C LEU A 55 -2.38 7.95 7.60
N LEU A 56 -2.52 7.72 6.30
CA LEU A 56 -1.91 6.57 5.63
C LEU A 56 -0.38 6.70 5.56
N GLU A 57 0.12 7.91 5.28
CA GLU A 57 1.56 8.19 5.26
C GLU A 57 2.20 8.06 6.64
N GLU A 58 1.52 8.53 7.69
CA GLU A 58 1.99 8.35 9.06
C GLU A 58 2.03 6.86 9.44
N ALA A 59 0.95 6.12 9.18
CA ALA A 59 0.89 4.69 9.44
C ALA A 59 1.96 3.90 8.65
N LEU A 60 2.22 4.29 7.40
CA LEU A 60 3.26 3.68 6.56
C LEU A 60 4.66 3.96 7.11
N THR A 61 4.93 5.21 7.49
CA THR A 61 6.22 5.62 8.06
C THR A 61 6.52 4.85 9.33
N TYR A 62 5.51 4.71 10.20
CA TYR A 62 5.61 3.88 11.40
C TYR A 62 5.92 2.41 11.05
N ALA A 63 5.16 1.81 10.14
CA ALA A 63 5.37 0.41 9.74
C ALA A 63 6.74 0.15 9.09
N LYS A 64 7.30 1.13 8.37
CA LYS A 64 8.63 1.05 7.75
C LYS A 64 9.75 0.95 8.79
N GLY A 65 9.59 1.53 9.97
CA GLY A 65 10.56 1.44 11.07
C GLY A 65 10.77 0.00 11.59
N TYR A 66 9.82 -0.90 11.35
CA TYR A 66 9.87 -2.28 11.83
C TYR A 66 10.50 -3.23 10.80
N ASN A 67 11.83 -3.23 10.73
CA ASN A 67 12.57 -4.06 9.77
C ASN A 67 12.47 -5.57 10.00
N ARG A 68 12.34 -6.02 11.26
CA ARG A 68 12.27 -7.44 11.63
C ARG A 68 10.83 -7.98 11.82
N ALA A 69 9.81 -7.20 11.46
CA ALA A 69 8.43 -7.61 11.68
C ALA A 69 8.01 -8.75 10.73
N LYS A 70 7.29 -9.74 11.28
CA LYS A 70 6.71 -10.85 10.51
C LYS A 70 5.72 -10.38 9.42
N SER A 71 5.10 -9.22 9.60
CA SER A 71 4.17 -8.63 8.63
C SER A 71 4.04 -7.13 8.87
N LYS A 72 4.67 -6.33 8.01
CA LYS A 72 4.56 -4.86 8.05
C LYS A 72 3.12 -4.40 7.80
N ALA A 73 2.39 -5.14 6.96
CA ALA A 73 0.96 -4.93 6.71
C ALA A 73 0.11 -4.96 8.00
N ARG A 74 0.35 -5.90 8.90
CA ARG A 74 -0.39 -5.96 10.19
C ARG A 74 -0.09 -4.77 11.09
N ILE A 75 1.17 -4.34 11.16
CA ILE A 75 1.58 -3.16 11.93
C ILE A 75 0.94 -1.90 11.35
N PHE A 76 0.94 -1.76 10.02
CA PHE A 76 0.27 -0.68 9.32
C PHE A 76 -1.22 -0.62 9.67
N MET A 77 -1.94 -1.74 9.59
CA MET A 77 -3.37 -1.79 9.90
C MET A 77 -3.64 -1.46 11.38
N TRP A 78 -2.81 -1.97 12.29
CA TRP A 78 -2.91 -1.67 13.72
C TRP A 78 -2.69 -0.18 14.00
N ARG A 79 -1.64 0.43 13.43
CA ARG A 79 -1.35 1.86 13.62
C ARG A 79 -2.43 2.74 12.99
N LEU A 80 -2.89 2.39 11.79
CA LEU A 80 -3.98 3.10 11.11
C LEU A 80 -5.26 3.10 11.95
N LYS A 81 -5.56 2.00 12.65
CA LYS A 81 -6.69 1.92 13.57
C LYS A 81 -6.53 2.90 14.74
N GLN A 82 -5.34 2.96 15.36
CA GLN A 82 -5.05 3.91 16.45
C GLN A 82 -5.25 5.36 16.00
N LEU A 83 -4.67 5.73 14.85
CA LEU A 83 -4.79 7.09 14.32
C LEU A 83 -6.23 7.50 14.02
N LYS A 84 -7.06 6.56 13.56
CA LYS A 84 -8.49 6.81 13.34
C LYS A 84 -9.25 7.00 14.66
N THR A 85 -8.86 6.28 15.72
CA THR A 85 -9.46 6.43 17.05
C THR A 85 -9.04 7.74 17.70
N ASP A 86 -7.78 8.14 17.59
CA ASP A 86 -7.25 9.38 18.18
C ASP A 86 -7.76 10.64 17.48
N SER A 87 -8.20 10.51 16.22
CA SER A 87 -8.77 11.62 15.43
C SER A 87 -10.28 11.85 15.63
N ASN A 88 -10.94 11.01 16.44
CA ASN A 88 -12.36 11.10 16.80
C ASN A 88 -12.51 11.68 18.21
#